data_AF-Q8VSZ5-F1
#
_entry.id   AF-Q8VSZ5-F1
#
_cell.length_a   1.000
_cell.length_b   1.000
_cell.length_c   1.000
_cell.angle_alpha   90.00
_cell.angle_beta   90.00
_cell.angle_gamma   90.00
#
_symmetry.space_group_name_H-M   'P 1'
#
loop_
_entity.id
_entity.type
_entity.pdbx_description
1 polymer ?
#
loop_
_entity_poly.entity_id
_entity_poly.type
_entity_poly.pdbx_seq_one_letter_code
_entity_poly.pdbx_strand_id
1 'polypeptide(L)'
;KSSLLCHIQNLLFFLIVPWFLTLFHISNFVLIGVGLISLFIVIKFAPAATRKQPIPKHLIKRKWLTSIMVSILLLIVCIFIKRPLVQLVVWGMFLESLTLLPIFFTKEDV
;
A
#
# COMPACT_ATOMS: atom_id res chain seq x y z
N LYS A 1 -10.06 -16.82 6.53
CA LYS A 1 -10.42 -16.22 5.22
C LYS A 1 -9.95 -17.13 4.09
N SER A 2 -10.80 -17.46 3.11
CA SER A 2 -10.44 -18.35 2.00
C SER A 2 -9.42 -17.68 1.07
N SER A 3 -8.35 -18.40 0.71
CA SER A 3 -7.26 -17.87 -0.14
C SER A 3 -7.77 -17.38 -1.50
N LEU A 4 -8.82 -18.00 -2.04
CA LEU A 4 -9.40 -17.66 -3.34
C LEU A 4 -10.00 -16.25 -3.37
N LEU A 5 -10.61 -15.81 -2.27
CA LEU A 5 -11.26 -14.51 -2.17
C LEU A 5 -10.23 -13.36 -2.21
N CYS A 6 -9.05 -13.57 -1.63
CA CYS A 6 -7.92 -12.64 -1.71
C CYS A 6 -7.38 -12.51 -3.15
N HIS A 7 -7.26 -13.64 -3.86
CA HIS A 7 -6.81 -13.63 -5.25
C HIS A 7 -7.80 -12.90 -6.17
N ILE A 8 -9.11 -13.13 -5.98
CA ILE A 8 -10.16 -12.42 -6.73
C ILE A 8 -10.13 -10.92 -6.42
N GLN A 9 -9.98 -10.55 -5.14
CA GLN A 9 -9.89 -9.14 -4.74
C GLN A 9 -8.67 -8.44 -5.36
N ASN A 10 -7.50 -9.06 -5.35
CA ASN A 10 -6.30 -8.50 -5.97
C ASN A 10 -6.45 -8.35 -7.49
N LEU A 11 -7.04 -9.34 -8.16
CA LEU A 11 -7.32 -9.28 -9.59
C LEU A 11 -8.31 -8.15 -9.94
N LEU A 12 -9.34 -7.98 -9.12
CA LEU A 12 -10.34 -6.92 -9.30
C LEU A 12 -9.69 -5.53 -9.17
N PHE A 13 -8.84 -5.33 -8.17
CA PHE A 13 -8.10 -4.07 -8.01
C PHE A 13 -7.16 -3.80 -9.18
N PHE A 14 -6.49 -4.82 -9.71
CA PHE A 14 -5.60 -4.65 -10.86
C PHE A 14 -6.31 -4.12 -12.11
N LEU A 15 -7.59 -4.48 -12.31
CA LEU A 15 -8.38 -4.04 -13.46
C LEU A 15 -9.07 -2.68 -13.21
N ILE A 16 -9.70 -2.52 -12.04
CA ILE A 16 -10.50 -1.34 -11.73
C ILE A 16 -9.64 -0.08 -11.59
N VAL A 17 -8.45 -0.21 -11.02
CA VAL A 17 -7.60 0.94 -10.69
C VAL A 17 -7.12 1.69 -11.93
N PRO A 18 -6.45 1.06 -12.92
CA PRO A 18 -6.05 1.77 -14.13
C PRO A 18 -7.27 2.32 -14.90
N TRP A 19 -8.39 1.59 -14.93
CA TRP A 19 -9.63 2.07 -15.55
C TRP A 19 -10.20 3.32 -14.86
N PHE A 20 -10.19 3.36 -13.53
CA PHE A 20 -10.66 4.52 -12.77
C PHE A 20 -9.76 5.73 -13.00
N LEU A 21 -8.44 5.50 -13.13
CA LEU A 21 -7.46 6.57 -13.30
C LEU A 21 -7.45 7.18 -14.71
N THR A 22 -7.85 6.44 -15.73
CA THR A 22 -8.03 7.01 -17.08
C THR A 22 -9.28 7.88 -17.18
N LEU A 23 -10.29 7.63 -16.34
CA LEU A 23 -11.53 8.43 -16.32
C LEU A 23 -11.37 9.76 -15.56
N PHE A 24 -10.55 9.79 -14.50
CA PHE A 24 -10.40 10.95 -13.62
C PHE A 24 -9.06 11.67 -13.82
N HIS A 25 -9.13 12.93 -14.25
CA HIS A 25 -8.00 13.86 -14.21
C HIS A 25 -7.78 14.38 -12.79
N ILE A 26 -7.03 13.62 -11.98
CA ILE A 26 -6.79 13.97 -10.57
C ILE A 26 -5.76 15.10 -10.47
N SER A 27 -6.06 16.12 -9.66
CA SER A 27 -5.15 17.25 -9.41
C SER A 27 -3.91 16.82 -8.63
N ASN A 28 -2.78 17.54 -8.81
CA ASN A 28 -1.53 17.23 -8.09
C ASN A 28 -1.71 17.28 -6.56
N PHE A 29 -2.53 18.20 -6.06
CA PHE A 29 -2.79 18.35 -4.62
C PHE A 29 -3.47 17.12 -4.03
N VAL A 30 -4.47 16.57 -4.71
CA VAL A 30 -5.14 15.34 -4.27
C VAL A 30 -4.16 14.17 -4.26
N LEU A 31 -3.28 14.10 -5.26
CA LEU A 31 -2.30 13.02 -5.36
C LEU A 31 -1.30 13.04 -4.19
N ILE A 32 -0.80 14.23 -3.84
CA ILE A 32 0.08 14.39 -2.67
C ILE A 32 -0.67 14.02 -1.38
N GLY A 33 -1.93 14.44 -1.24
CA GLY A 33 -2.78 14.09 -0.10
C GLY A 33 -2.94 12.57 0.07
N VAL A 34 -3.22 11.85 -1.01
CA VAL A 34 -3.35 10.39 -1.00
C VAL A 34 -2.03 9.71 -0.61
N GLY A 35 -0.90 10.19 -1.15
CA GLY A 35 0.43 9.68 -0.80
C GLY A 35 0.82 9.87 0.67
N LEU A 36 0.40 10.98 1.28
CA LEU A 36 0.61 11.21 2.71
C LEU A 36 -0.26 10.29 3.58
N ILE A 37 -1.51 10.07 3.19
CA ILE A 37 -2.41 9.15 3.89
C ILE A 37 -1.87 7.72 3.81
N SER A 38 -1.40 7.28 2.64
CA SER A 38 -0.81 5.94 2.49
C SER A 38 0.42 5.76 3.37
N LEU A 39 1.28 6.78 3.45
CA LEU A 39 2.46 6.75 4.30
C LEU A 39 2.10 6.68 5.79
N PHE A 40 1.09 7.42 6.24
CA PHE A 40 0.60 7.35 7.63
C PHE A 40 0.09 5.94 7.99
N ILE A 41 -0.64 5.31 7.07
CA ILE A 41 -1.16 3.95 7.25
C ILE A 41 0.01 2.95 7.33
N VAL A 42 1.01 3.06 6.45
CA VAL A 42 2.20 2.19 6.48
C VAL A 42 2.93 2.32 7.81
N ILE A 43 3.16 3.54 8.31
CA ILE A 43 3.85 3.75 9.60
C ILE A 43 3.11 3.08 10.75
N LYS A 44 1.78 3.22 10.79
CA LYS A 44 0.95 2.72 11.91
C LYS A 44 0.72 1.22 11.87
N PHE A 45 0.55 0.64 10.69
CA PHE A 45 0.08 -0.73 10.53
C PHE A 45 1.14 -1.70 10.00
N ALA A 46 2.26 -1.23 9.44
CA ALA A 46 3.41 -2.10 9.22
C ALA A 46 4.09 -2.42 10.57
N PRO A 47 4.73 -3.60 10.71
CA PRO A 47 4.63 -4.79 9.87
C PRO A 47 3.43 -5.66 10.30
N ALA A 48 2.58 -6.06 9.34
CA ALA A 48 1.53 -7.04 9.58
C ALA A 48 2.15 -8.45 9.69
N ALA A 49 2.35 -8.93 10.92
CA ALA A 49 2.79 -10.31 11.14
C ALA A 49 1.65 -11.28 10.76
N THR A 50 1.92 -12.24 9.86
CA THR A 50 0.92 -13.24 9.45
C THR A 50 1.18 -14.59 10.11
N ARG A 51 0.13 -15.32 10.51
CA ARG A 51 0.21 -16.67 11.11
C ARG A 51 0.93 -17.70 10.23
N LYS A 52 0.81 -17.60 8.90
CA LYS A 52 1.40 -18.56 7.95
C LYS A 52 2.92 -18.38 7.76
N GLN A 53 3.44 -17.18 8.02
CA GLN A 53 4.87 -16.86 8.01
C GLN A 53 5.20 -15.92 9.18
N PRO A 54 5.36 -16.47 10.40
CA PRO A 54 5.69 -15.66 11.56
C PRO A 54 7.04 -14.96 11.34
N ILE A 55 7.05 -13.64 11.51
CA ILE A 55 8.28 -12.85 11.38
C ILE A 55 9.08 -13.04 12.68
N PRO A 56 10.34 -13.50 12.63
CA PRO A 56 11.13 -13.64 13.83
C PRO A 56 11.33 -12.27 14.49
N LYS A 57 11.19 -12.21 15.83
CA LYS A 57 11.08 -10.96 16.61
C LYS A 57 12.20 -9.94 16.32
N HIS A 58 13.42 -10.42 16.04
CA HIS A 58 14.57 -9.57 15.71
C HIS A 58 14.47 -8.87 14.33
N LEU A 59 13.69 -9.42 13.39
CA LEU A 59 13.51 -8.84 12.04
C LEU A 59 12.32 -7.87 11.94
N ILE A 60 11.45 -7.82 12.95
CA ILE A 60 10.24 -6.98 12.94
C ILE A 60 10.62 -5.51 12.78
N LYS A 61 11.54 -5.00 13.61
CA LYS A 61 12.01 -3.60 13.55
C LYS A 61 12.69 -3.29 12.20
N ARG A 62 13.49 -4.23 11.69
CA ARG A 62 14.16 -4.07 10.38
C ARG A 62 13.15 -3.98 9.25
N LYS A 63 12.16 -4.88 9.19
CA LYS A 63 11.11 -4.87 8.16
C LYS A 63 10.24 -3.62 8.22
N TRP A 64 9.90 -3.15 9.41
CA TRP A 64 9.18 -1.89 9.59
C TRP A 64 9.97 -0.71 9.01
N LEU A 65 11.24 -0.57 9.38
CA LEU A 65 12.10 0.49 8.88
C LEU A 65 12.27 0.41 7.36
N THR A 66 12.48 -0.80 6.81
CA THR A 66 12.59 -1.00 5.37
C THR A 66 11.29 -0.63 4.63
N SER A 67 10.12 -0.97 5.17
CA SER A 67 8.83 -0.61 4.56
C SER A 67 8.62 0.91 4.49
N ILE A 68 8.96 1.62 5.57
CA ILE A 68 8.91 3.09 5.59
C ILE A 68 9.92 3.68 4.60
N MET A 69 11.16 3.18 4.60
CA MET A 69 12.22 3.66 3.72
C MET A 69 11.84 3.49 2.24
N VAL A 70 11.28 2.34 1.86
CA VAL A 70 10.83 2.07 0.49
C VAL A 70 9.66 2.99 0.11
N SER A 71 8.70 3.20 1.02
CA SER A 71 7.55 4.09 0.77
C SER A 71 7.99 5.55 0.56
N ILE A 72 8.94 6.04 1.36
CA ILE A 72 9.52 7.39 1.21
C ILE A 72 10.30 7.49 -0.11
N LEU A 73 11.13 6.49 -0.44
CA LEU A 73 11.87 6.46 -1.69
C LEU A 73 10.94 6.51 -2.90
N LEU A 74 9.84 5.75 -2.89
CA LEU A 74 8.84 5.75 -3.95
C LEU A 74 8.16 7.12 -4.10
N LEU A 75 7.83 7.80 -3.00
CA LEU A 75 7.29 9.17 -3.06
C LEU A 75 8.29 10.16 -3.66
N ILE A 76 9.58 10.05 -3.32
CA ILE A 76 10.63 10.89 -3.93
C ILE A 76 10.71 10.63 -5.44
N VAL A 77 10.73 9.36 -5.86
CA VAL A 77 10.76 8.99 -7.28
C VAL A 77 9.54 9.52 -8.03
N CYS A 78 8.36 9.55 -7.38
CA CYS A 78 7.14 10.11 -7.97
C CYS A 78 7.23 11.62 -8.26
N ILE A 79 8.14 12.37 -7.62
CA ILE A 79 8.34 13.80 -7.94
C ILE A 79 9.00 13.97 -9.31
N PHE A 80 9.84 13.01 -9.73
CA PHE A 80 10.62 13.09 -10.97
C PHE A 80 9.92 12.48 -12.19
N ILE A 81 8.92 11.62 -11.99
CA ILE A 81 8.23 10.91 -13.08
C ILE A 81 7.11 11.79 -13.69
N LYS A 82 6.93 11.70 -15.01
CA LYS A 82 5.86 12.40 -15.74
C LYS A 82 4.51 11.68 -15.62
N ARG A 83 3.41 12.44 -15.67
CA ARG A 83 2.04 11.88 -15.79
C ARG A 83 1.92 11.01 -17.05
N PRO A 84 1.14 9.90 -17.04
CA PRO A 84 0.18 9.45 -16.02
C PRO A 84 0.74 8.41 -15.01
N LEU A 85 2.00 7.97 -15.17
CA LEU A 85 2.58 6.89 -14.37
C LEU A 85 2.60 7.22 -12.87
N VAL A 86 2.87 8.47 -12.52
CA VAL A 86 2.80 8.97 -11.14
C VAL A 86 1.43 8.74 -10.48
N GLN A 87 0.35 8.86 -11.25
CA GLN A 87 -1.00 8.63 -10.74
C GLN A 87 -1.18 7.15 -10.36
N LEU A 88 -0.70 6.25 -11.21
CA LEU A 88 -0.76 4.80 -10.98
C LEU A 88 0.05 4.39 -9.75
N VAL A 89 1.27 4.91 -9.60
CA VAL A 89 2.16 4.55 -8.48
C VAL A 89 1.55 5.00 -7.14
N VAL A 90 1.06 6.23 -7.05
CA VAL A 90 0.48 6.74 -5.80
C VAL A 90 -0.80 5.99 -5.41
N TRP A 91 -1.66 5.67 -6.38
CA TRP A 91 -2.84 4.85 -6.11
C TRP A 91 -2.49 3.41 -5.75
N GLY A 92 -1.45 2.84 -6.35
CA GLY A 92 -0.91 1.54 -5.97
C GLY A 92 -0.42 1.53 -4.52
N MET A 93 0.35 2.54 -4.11
CA MET A 93 0.79 2.70 -2.71
C MET A 93 -0.38 2.86 -1.75
N PHE A 94 -1.42 3.60 -2.15
CA PHE A 94 -2.64 3.73 -1.35
C PHE A 94 -3.33 2.39 -1.15
N LEU A 95 -3.53 1.61 -2.21
CA LEU A 95 -4.15 0.29 -2.11
C LEU A 95 -3.31 -0.68 -1.29
N GLU A 96 -1.99 -0.70 -1.49
CA GLU A 96 -1.08 -1.52 -0.68
C GLU A 96 -1.22 -1.14 0.80
N SER A 97 -1.21 0.16 1.12
CA SER A 97 -1.43 0.61 2.48
C SER A 97 -2.79 0.19 3.02
N LEU A 98 -3.84 0.22 2.19
CA LEU A 98 -5.17 -0.26 2.58
C LEU A 98 -5.18 -1.74 2.93
N THR A 99 -4.42 -2.57 2.22
CA THR A 99 -4.31 -4.00 2.55
C THR A 99 -3.61 -4.24 3.88
N LEU A 100 -2.78 -3.31 4.37
CA LEU A 100 -2.14 -3.39 5.69
C LEU A 100 -3.13 -3.16 6.84
N LEU A 101 -4.34 -2.63 6.59
CA LEU A 101 -5.31 -2.40 7.65
C LEU A 101 -5.69 -3.71 8.36
N PRO A 102 -5.99 -3.63 9.68
CA PRO A 102 -6.34 -4.80 10.50
C PRO A 102 -7.67 -5.44 10.10
N ILE A 103 -8.43 -4.80 9.20
CA ILE A 103 -9.63 -5.38 8.59
C ILE A 103 -9.25 -6.53 7.66
N PHE A 104 -8.11 -6.43 6.97
CA PHE A 104 -7.60 -7.47 6.07
C PHE A 104 -6.78 -8.51 6.83
N PHE A 105 -5.96 -8.07 7.79
CA PHE A 105 -5.21 -8.92 8.69
C PHE A 105 -5.84 -8.93 10.07
N THR A 106 -6.53 -10.00 10.46
CA THR A 106 -6.89 -10.21 11.86
C THR A 106 -5.59 -10.21 12.68
N LYS A 107 -5.36 -9.15 13.47
CA LYS A 107 -4.46 -9.20 14.62
C LYS A 107 -5.16 -10.11 15.62
N GLU A 108 -4.95 -11.41 15.47
CA GLU A 108 -5.29 -12.37 16.50
C GLU A 108 -4.15 -12.27 17.53
N ASP A 109 -4.53 -11.71 18.68
CA ASP A 109 -3.69 -11.45 19.84
C ASP A 109 -2.80 -12.66 20.20
N VAL A 110 -1.56 -12.37 20.57
CA VAL A 110 -0.64 -13.37 21.14
C VAL A 110 -0.92 -13.51 22.63
#